data_AF-A0A507CEE4-F1
#
_entry.id   AF-A0A507CEE4-F1
#
_cell.length_a   1.000
_cell.length_b   1.000
_cell.length_c   1.000
_cell.angle_alpha   90.00
_cell.angle_beta   90.00
_cell.angle_gamma   90.00
#
_symmetry.space_group_name_H-M   'P 1'
#
loop_
_entity.id
_entity.type
_entity.pdbx_description
1 polymer ?
#
loop_
_entity_poly.entity_id
_entity_poly.type
_entity_poly.pdbx_seq_one_letter_code
_entity_poly.pdbx_strand_id
1 'polypeptide(L)'
;MSSLLRLAGLPNPLPSKLLLVLRGVPGSGKSYFANQLAAEYPYAKLLSSDDYFFDRDGVYDFRPKLLGEAHQWNQNRCREALISSGTPSLIIIDNTNTQLWEAKPYVLDALEFGHEVLSLEPQTEWWKTRNVEEMANRNQHGVPLAAIERMVDRYEDNWTVQNVLQSEAPTRR
;
A
#
# COMPACT_ATOMS: atom_id res chain seq x y z
N MET A 1 20.69 -14.42 -0.91
CA MET A 1 19.70 -13.75 -0.02
C MET A 1 19.43 -12.39 -0.64
N SER A 2 18.19 -12.07 -0.98
CA SER A 2 17.92 -10.71 -1.41
C SER A 2 18.21 -9.75 -0.27
N SER A 3 19.06 -8.76 -0.53
CA SER A 3 19.35 -7.68 0.41
C SER A 3 18.06 -6.96 0.80
N LEU A 4 17.08 -6.90 -0.11
CA LEU A 4 15.84 -6.17 0.07
C LEU A 4 14.94 -6.78 1.15
N LEU A 5 14.70 -8.09 1.12
CA LEU A 5 13.90 -8.77 2.15
C LEU A 5 14.48 -8.61 3.55
N ARG A 6 15.81 -8.74 3.66
CA ARG A 6 16.50 -8.58 4.95
C ARG A 6 16.41 -7.17 5.48
N LEU A 7 16.59 -6.17 4.61
CA LEU A 7 16.46 -4.76 5.00
C LEU A 7 15.03 -4.41 5.36
N ALA A 8 14.05 -5.04 4.73
CA ALA A 8 12.63 -4.83 5.00
C ALA A 8 12.07 -5.64 6.17
N GLY A 9 12.85 -6.57 6.76
CA GLY A 9 12.38 -7.41 7.85
C GLY A 9 11.33 -8.46 7.46
N LEU A 10 11.23 -8.80 6.16
CA LEU A 10 10.32 -9.85 5.69
C LEU A 10 10.83 -11.25 6.06
N PRO A 11 9.93 -12.22 6.33
CA PRO A 11 10.32 -13.62 6.52
C PRO A 11 11.00 -14.16 5.26
N ASN A 12 11.93 -15.11 5.46
CA ASN A 12 12.61 -15.81 4.38
C ASN A 12 12.63 -17.32 4.68
N PRO A 13 11.96 -18.17 3.87
CA PRO A 13 11.20 -17.80 2.67
C PRO A 13 9.95 -16.97 2.99
N LEU A 14 9.43 -16.24 1.99
CA LEU A 14 8.11 -15.64 2.09
C LEU A 14 7.04 -16.73 2.24
N PRO A 15 5.89 -16.42 2.87
CA PRO A 15 4.71 -17.26 2.83
C PRO A 15 4.33 -17.64 1.40
N SER A 16 3.80 -18.86 1.24
CA SER A 16 3.37 -19.35 -0.07
C SER A 16 2.22 -18.53 -0.68
N LYS A 17 1.40 -17.90 0.17
CA LYS A 17 0.34 -16.95 -0.19
C LYS A 17 0.43 -15.75 0.75
N LEU A 18 0.73 -14.58 0.21
CA LEU A 18 0.96 -13.35 0.97
C LEU A 18 0.22 -12.17 0.35
N LEU A 19 -0.57 -11.47 1.17
CA LEU A 19 -0.95 -10.08 0.96
C LEU A 19 0.04 -9.19 1.71
N LEU A 20 0.73 -8.33 0.98
CA LEU A 20 1.65 -7.33 1.50
C LEU A 20 1.02 -5.94 1.36
N VAL A 21 0.69 -5.33 2.49
CA VAL A 21 0.15 -3.97 2.54
C VAL A 21 1.31 -2.99 2.74
N LEU A 22 1.62 -2.18 1.73
CA LEU A 22 2.57 -1.10 1.92
C LEU A 22 1.89 0.07 2.62
N ARG A 23 2.63 0.77 3.46
CA ARG A 23 2.14 1.93 4.22
C ARG A 23 3.14 3.07 4.16
N GLY A 24 2.62 4.29 4.13
CA GLY A 24 3.40 5.53 4.08
C GLY A 24 2.83 6.60 3.15
N VAL A 25 3.24 7.84 3.39
CA VAL A 25 2.67 9.00 2.67
C VAL A 25 3.29 9.17 1.28
N PRO A 26 2.72 10.01 0.39
CA PRO A 26 3.37 10.40 -0.87
C PRO A 26 4.80 10.90 -0.63
N GLY A 27 5.75 10.47 -1.47
CA GLY A 27 7.18 10.82 -1.32
C GLY A 27 7.98 10.02 -0.29
N SER A 28 7.35 9.16 0.53
CA SER A 28 8.07 8.31 1.51
C SER A 28 8.95 7.22 0.87
N GLY A 29 8.71 6.87 -0.40
CA GLY A 29 9.47 5.85 -1.13
C GLY A 29 8.78 4.49 -1.28
N LYS A 30 7.50 4.36 -0.93
CA LYS A 30 6.75 3.08 -1.07
C LYS A 30 6.75 2.54 -2.48
N SER A 31 6.38 3.35 -3.47
CA SER A 31 6.24 2.87 -4.85
C SER A 31 7.57 2.45 -5.44
N TYR A 32 8.66 3.11 -5.04
CA TYR A 32 10.01 2.63 -5.37
C TYR A 32 10.27 1.24 -4.79
N PHE A 33 9.97 1.03 -3.50
CA PHE A 33 10.11 -0.26 -2.83
C PHE A 33 9.16 -1.34 -3.40
N ALA A 34 7.93 -0.97 -3.76
CA ALA A 34 6.94 -1.84 -4.39
C ALA A 34 7.44 -2.36 -5.75
N ASN A 35 8.00 -1.46 -6.57
CA ASN A 35 8.60 -1.82 -7.84
C ASN A 35 9.82 -2.71 -7.69
N GLN A 36 10.66 -2.49 -6.67
CA GLN A 36 11.78 -3.40 -6.39
C GLN A 36 11.29 -4.81 -6.02
N LEU A 37 10.27 -4.92 -5.18
CA LEU A 37 9.65 -6.21 -4.84
C LEU A 37 9.03 -6.87 -6.08
N ALA A 38 8.32 -6.13 -6.92
CA ALA A 38 7.74 -6.67 -8.15
C ALA A 38 8.81 -7.13 -9.16
N ALA A 39 9.96 -6.46 -9.21
CA ALA A 39 11.10 -6.88 -10.03
C ALA A 39 11.77 -8.15 -9.49
N GLU A 40 11.87 -8.29 -8.17
CA GLU A 40 12.41 -9.49 -7.53
C GLU A 40 11.45 -10.69 -7.61
N TYR A 41 10.14 -10.43 -7.56
CA TYR A 41 9.07 -11.42 -7.64
C TYR A 41 8.18 -11.17 -8.86
N PRO A 42 8.56 -11.63 -10.07
CA PRO A 42 7.80 -11.37 -11.29
C PRO A 42 6.37 -11.91 -11.30
N TYR A 43 6.03 -12.84 -10.39
CA TYR A 43 4.67 -13.35 -10.20
C TYR A 43 3.81 -12.45 -9.30
N ALA A 44 4.40 -11.46 -8.62
CA ALA A 44 3.70 -10.55 -7.74
C ALA A 44 2.70 -9.69 -8.51
N LYS A 45 1.56 -9.40 -7.88
CA LYS A 45 0.57 -8.44 -8.38
C LYS A 45 0.68 -7.15 -7.59
N LEU A 46 1.24 -6.12 -8.21
CA LEU A 46 1.28 -4.76 -7.66
C LEU A 46 -0.01 -4.03 -8.00
N LEU A 47 -0.71 -3.52 -6.98
CA LEU A 47 -2.02 -2.91 -7.10
C LEU A 47 -2.06 -1.57 -6.35
N SER A 48 -2.49 -0.51 -7.03
CA SER A 48 -2.70 0.82 -6.44
C SER A 48 -4.04 1.41 -6.87
N SER A 49 -4.61 2.23 -5.99
CA SER A 49 -5.80 3.02 -6.34
C SER A 49 -5.44 4.15 -7.31
N ASP A 50 -4.17 4.58 -7.34
CA ASP A 50 -3.70 5.59 -8.29
C ASP A 50 -3.76 5.09 -9.74
N ASP A 51 -3.66 3.77 -9.97
CA ASP A 51 -3.78 3.15 -11.30
C ASP A 51 -5.11 3.53 -12.00
N TYR A 52 -6.16 3.84 -11.23
CA TYR A 52 -7.46 4.24 -11.75
C TYR A 52 -7.43 5.59 -12.49
N PHE A 53 -6.47 6.44 -12.14
CA PHE A 53 -6.36 7.81 -12.66
C PHE A 53 -5.41 7.93 -13.85
N PHE A 54 -4.86 6.82 -14.35
CA PHE A 54 -4.07 6.80 -15.57
C PHE A 54 -4.97 6.51 -16.77
N ASP A 55 -4.82 7.30 -17.84
CA ASP A 55 -5.46 7.01 -19.12
C ASP A 55 -4.65 5.98 -19.95
N ARG A 56 -5.12 5.71 -21.17
CA ARG A 56 -4.48 4.74 -22.08
C ARG A 56 -3.10 5.17 -22.55
N ASP A 57 -2.80 6.47 -22.50
CA ASP A 57 -1.52 7.05 -22.90
C ASP A 57 -0.57 7.20 -21.69
N GLY A 58 -1.01 6.79 -20.49
CA GLY A 58 -0.24 6.84 -19.25
C GLY A 58 -0.23 8.22 -18.59
N VAL A 59 -1.16 9.11 -18.94
CA VAL A 59 -1.30 10.43 -18.32
C VAL A 59 -2.10 10.30 -17.03
N TYR A 60 -1.53 10.81 -15.93
CA TYR A 60 -2.17 10.84 -14.62
C TYR A 60 -3.12 12.03 -14.50
N ASP A 61 -4.41 11.79 -14.22
CA ASP A 61 -5.44 12.80 -14.02
C ASP A 61 -6.23 12.53 -12.73
N PHE A 62 -5.75 13.07 -11.62
CA PHE A 62 -6.36 12.88 -10.31
C PHE A 62 -7.70 13.60 -10.17
N ARG A 63 -8.76 12.83 -9.86
CA ARG A 63 -10.11 13.37 -9.65
C ARG A 63 -10.61 13.02 -8.25
N PRO A 64 -10.55 13.96 -7.28
CA PRO A 64 -10.94 13.69 -5.89
C PRO A 64 -12.36 13.13 -5.72
N LYS A 65 -13.29 13.48 -6.62
CA LYS A 65 -14.68 12.98 -6.58
C LYS A 65 -14.79 11.48 -6.88
N LEU A 66 -13.81 10.90 -7.58
CA LEU A 66 -13.79 9.49 -7.95
C LEU A 66 -12.96 8.63 -7.00
N LEU A 67 -12.45 9.19 -5.90
CA LEU A 67 -11.58 8.46 -4.97
C LEU A 67 -12.25 7.19 -4.41
N GLY A 68 -13.54 7.27 -4.08
CA GLY A 68 -14.31 6.12 -3.61
C GLY A 68 -14.42 5.02 -4.67
N GLU A 69 -14.61 5.40 -5.93
CA GLU A 69 -14.68 4.46 -7.06
C GLU A 69 -13.31 3.82 -7.32
N ALA A 70 -12.23 4.62 -7.29
CA ALA A 70 -10.86 4.14 -7.44
C ALA A 70 -10.50 3.11 -6.35
N HIS A 71 -10.87 3.37 -5.09
CA HIS A 71 -10.66 2.42 -4.00
C HIS A 71 -11.48 1.14 -4.19
N GLN A 72 -12.77 1.25 -4.52
CA GLN A 72 -13.61 0.07 -4.77
C GLN A 72 -13.08 -0.77 -5.94
N TRP A 73 -12.65 -0.13 -7.01
CA TRP A 73 -12.05 -0.78 -8.17
C TRP A 73 -10.77 -1.53 -7.79
N ASN A 74 -9.89 -0.92 -7.00
CA ASN A 74 -8.66 -1.57 -6.56
C ASN A 74 -8.94 -2.73 -5.57
N GLN A 75 -9.95 -2.61 -4.70
CA GLN A 75 -10.41 -3.71 -3.84
C GLN A 75 -10.90 -4.90 -4.66
N ASN A 76 -11.70 -4.66 -5.71
CA ASN A 76 -12.16 -5.74 -6.60
C ASN A 76 -10.98 -6.42 -7.31
N ARG A 77 -10.00 -5.64 -7.82
CA ARG A 77 -8.76 -6.19 -8.42
C ARG A 77 -7.97 -7.05 -7.43
N CYS A 78 -7.88 -6.62 -6.17
CA CYS A 78 -7.22 -7.40 -5.12
C CYS A 78 -7.96 -8.72 -4.88
N ARG A 79 -9.30 -8.68 -4.73
CA ARG A 79 -10.12 -9.88 -4.52
C ARG A 79 -9.98 -10.87 -5.68
N GLU A 80 -10.04 -10.38 -6.92
CA GLU A 80 -9.83 -11.20 -8.11
C GLU A 80 -8.42 -11.83 -8.15
N ALA A 81 -7.38 -11.08 -7.80
CA ALA A 81 -6.02 -11.59 -7.71
C ALA A 81 -5.87 -12.64 -6.60
N LEU A 82 -6.50 -12.44 -5.44
CA LEU A 82 -6.50 -13.40 -4.33
C LEU A 82 -7.13 -14.73 -4.76
N ILE A 83 -8.27 -14.69 -5.46
CA ILE A 83 -8.99 -15.88 -5.96
C ILE A 83 -8.23 -16.60 -7.07
N SER A 84 -7.71 -15.86 -8.05
CA SER A 84 -7.15 -16.43 -9.28
C SER A 84 -5.66 -16.81 -9.17
N SER A 85 -4.98 -16.36 -8.11
CA SER A 85 -3.56 -16.63 -7.94
C SER A 85 -3.26 -18.10 -7.61
N GLY A 86 -2.25 -18.66 -8.29
CA GLY A 86 -1.69 -19.97 -7.97
C GLY A 86 -0.80 -19.93 -6.73
N THR A 87 0.06 -20.93 -6.57
CA THR A 87 1.09 -20.96 -5.51
C THR A 87 2.47 -20.99 -6.18
N PRO A 88 3.37 -20.03 -5.90
CA PRO A 88 3.25 -18.94 -4.93
C PRO A 88 2.31 -17.79 -5.37
N SER A 89 1.74 -17.08 -4.39
CA SER A 89 0.91 -15.88 -4.59
C SER A 89 1.45 -14.73 -3.73
N LEU A 90 1.77 -13.60 -4.37
CA LEU A 90 2.15 -12.37 -3.70
C LEU A 90 1.33 -11.22 -4.28
N ILE A 91 0.55 -10.56 -3.45
CA ILE A 91 -0.23 -9.37 -3.82
C ILE A 91 0.28 -8.21 -2.98
N ILE A 92 0.63 -7.11 -3.63
CA ILE A 92 1.21 -5.92 -3.01
C ILE A 92 0.23 -4.77 -3.20
N ILE A 93 -0.25 -4.20 -2.10
CA ILE A 93 -1.10 -3.00 -2.11
C ILE A 93 -0.22 -1.78 -1.87
N ASP A 94 0.03 -0.98 -2.90
CA ASP A 94 0.79 0.27 -2.84
C ASP A 94 -0.14 1.49 -2.74
N ASN A 95 -0.98 1.48 -1.70
CA ASN A 95 -1.72 2.67 -1.28
C ASN A 95 -0.99 3.34 -0.12
N THR A 96 -1.47 4.51 0.31
CA THR A 96 -0.90 5.22 1.46
C THR A 96 -1.11 4.46 2.77
N ASN A 97 -2.31 3.90 2.99
CA ASN A 97 -2.67 3.11 4.18
C ASN A 97 -2.19 3.77 5.50
N THR A 98 -2.39 5.08 5.58
CA THR A 98 -2.04 5.93 6.73
C THR A 98 -2.87 5.56 7.95
N GLN A 99 -4.12 5.15 7.73
CA GLN A 99 -5.02 4.68 8.78
C GLN A 99 -5.37 3.22 8.53
N LEU A 100 -5.51 2.45 9.61
CA LEU A 100 -5.70 1.00 9.59
C LEU A 100 -6.98 0.60 8.84
N TRP A 101 -8.04 1.39 8.95
CA TRP A 101 -9.33 1.11 8.29
C TRP A 101 -9.23 1.12 6.77
N GLU A 102 -8.27 1.86 6.20
CA GLU A 102 -8.03 1.94 4.76
C GLU A 102 -7.61 0.56 4.21
N ALA A 103 -6.92 -0.25 5.02
CA ALA A 103 -6.44 -1.58 4.62
C ALA A 103 -7.43 -2.72 4.91
N LYS A 104 -8.41 -2.49 5.79
CA LYS A 104 -9.39 -3.48 6.25
C LYS A 104 -10.05 -4.34 5.16
N PRO A 105 -10.54 -3.78 4.02
CA PRO A 105 -11.15 -4.61 2.99
C PRO A 105 -10.18 -5.62 2.37
N TYR A 106 -8.92 -5.22 2.12
CA TYR A 106 -7.90 -6.13 1.59
C TYR A 106 -7.55 -7.23 2.59
N VAL A 107 -7.44 -6.88 3.88
CA VAL A 107 -7.13 -7.84 4.96
C VAL A 107 -8.25 -8.88 5.10
N LEU A 108 -9.51 -8.47 5.05
CA LEU A 108 -10.65 -9.40 5.11
C LEU A 108 -10.61 -10.41 3.96
N ASP A 109 -10.43 -9.94 2.71
CA ASP A 109 -10.36 -10.81 1.55
C ASP A 109 -9.14 -11.75 1.63
N ALA A 110 -7.98 -11.26 2.06
CA ALA A 110 -6.78 -12.09 2.20
C ALA A 110 -6.99 -13.23 3.19
N LEU A 111 -7.59 -12.95 4.35
CA LEU A 111 -7.89 -13.98 5.34
C LEU A 111 -8.93 -14.98 4.82
N GLU A 112 -9.95 -14.53 4.08
CA GLU A 112 -10.96 -15.39 3.45
C GLU A 112 -10.33 -16.40 2.47
N PHE A 113 -9.32 -15.97 1.70
CA PHE A 113 -8.66 -16.81 0.68
C PHE A 113 -7.35 -17.47 1.14
N GLY A 114 -7.05 -17.40 2.43
CA GLY A 114 -5.94 -18.12 3.07
C GLY A 114 -4.55 -17.51 2.79
N HIS A 115 -4.50 -16.21 2.56
CA HIS A 115 -3.25 -15.45 2.45
C HIS A 115 -2.82 -14.95 3.83
N GLU A 116 -1.54 -15.10 4.14
CA GLU A 116 -0.94 -14.37 5.25
C GLU A 116 -0.94 -12.87 4.94
N VAL A 117 -1.00 -12.03 5.99
CA VAL A 117 -1.06 -10.57 5.85
C VAL A 117 0.13 -9.96 6.57
N LEU A 118 0.97 -9.25 5.83
CA LEU A 118 2.06 -8.44 6.37
C LEU A 118 1.90 -6.98 5.97
N SER A 119 2.41 -6.07 6.80
CA SER A 119 2.56 -4.67 6.46
C SER A 119 4.02 -4.29 6.38
N LEU A 120 4.36 -3.38 5.46
CA LEU A 120 5.68 -2.80 5.38
C LEU A 120 5.66 -1.30 5.16
N GLU A 121 6.68 -0.66 5.72
CA GLU A 121 6.97 0.74 5.55
C GLU A 121 8.32 0.94 4.85
N PRO A 122 8.47 2.01 4.03
CA PRO A 122 9.75 2.36 3.43
C PRO A 122 10.85 2.53 4.47
N GLN A 123 12.07 2.09 4.14
CA GLN A 123 13.21 2.22 5.05
C GLN A 123 14.04 3.50 4.81
N THR A 124 13.46 4.48 4.12
CA THR A 124 14.13 5.75 3.80
C THR A 124 14.31 6.60 5.06
N GLU A 125 15.43 7.30 5.18
CA GLU A 125 15.74 8.08 6.39
C GLU A 125 14.74 9.23 6.60
N TRP A 126 14.25 9.86 5.53
CA TRP A 126 13.24 10.92 5.64
C TRP A 126 11.86 10.39 6.05
N TRP A 127 11.51 9.15 5.73
CA TRP A 127 10.29 8.54 6.24
C TRP A 127 10.41 8.24 7.74
N LYS A 128 11.53 7.63 8.15
CA LYS A 128 11.80 7.31 9.57
C LYS A 128 11.82 8.55 10.47
N THR A 129 12.37 9.65 9.96
CA THR A 129 12.44 10.94 10.67
C THR A 129 11.21 11.82 10.47
N ARG A 130 10.20 11.35 9.71
CA ARG A 130 8.98 12.10 9.36
C ARG A 130 9.27 13.48 8.74
N ASN A 131 10.34 13.59 7.93
CA ASN A 131 10.68 14.83 7.24
C ASN A 131 9.70 15.10 6.08
N VAL A 132 8.66 15.88 6.38
CA VAL A 132 7.56 16.22 5.46
C VAL A 132 8.01 17.07 4.28
N GLU A 133 9.02 17.94 4.45
CA GLU A 133 9.55 18.77 3.37
C GLU A 133 10.25 17.91 2.31
N GLU A 134 11.07 16.96 2.73
CA GLU A 134 11.74 16.03 1.83
C GLU A 134 10.74 15.14 1.10
N MET A 135 9.67 14.70 1.79
CA MET A 135 8.58 13.95 1.16
C MET A 135 7.82 14.78 0.14
N ALA A 136 7.52 16.05 0.45
CA ALA A 136 6.89 16.97 -0.50
C ALA A 136 7.76 17.19 -1.74
N ASN A 137 9.07 17.37 -1.58
CA ASN A 137 9.99 17.55 -2.71
C ASN A 137 10.12 16.29 -3.59
N ARG A 138 9.91 15.10 -3.02
CA ARG A 138 10.05 13.81 -3.73
C ARG A 138 8.76 13.26 -4.31
N ASN A 139 7.60 13.78 -3.92
CA ASN A 139 6.33 13.20 -4.33
C ASN A 139 6.02 13.51 -5.80
N GLN A 140 5.59 12.50 -6.55
CA GLN A 140 5.41 12.60 -8.01
C GLN A 140 4.06 13.21 -8.43
N HIS A 141 3.07 13.22 -7.53
CA HIS A 141 1.71 13.67 -7.82
C HIS A 141 1.44 15.12 -7.40
N GLY A 142 2.48 15.88 -7.02
CA GLY A 142 2.35 17.28 -6.60
C GLY A 142 1.49 17.48 -5.35
N VAL A 143 1.39 16.46 -4.48
CA VAL A 143 0.67 16.53 -3.22
C VAL A 143 1.28 17.65 -2.37
N PRO A 144 0.49 18.66 -1.95
CA PRO A 144 1.02 19.80 -1.19
C PRO A 144 1.61 19.39 0.15
N LEU A 145 2.64 20.11 0.63
CA LEU A 145 3.28 19.91 1.93
C LEU A 145 2.25 19.77 3.07
N ALA A 146 1.32 20.72 3.16
CA ALA A 146 0.28 20.70 4.19
C ALA A 146 -0.63 19.47 4.13
N ALA A 147 -0.80 18.85 2.95
CA ALA A 147 -1.54 17.60 2.83
C ALA A 147 -0.72 16.40 3.32
N ILE A 148 0.59 16.39 3.04
CA ILE A 148 1.52 15.36 3.55
C ILE A 148 1.63 15.45 5.06
N GLU A 149 1.76 16.65 5.63
CA GLU A 149 1.72 16.90 7.08
C GLU A 149 0.47 16.28 7.71
N ARG A 150 -0.73 16.59 7.19
CA ARG A 150 -1.98 15.98 7.66
C ARG A 150 -2.00 14.46 7.55
N MET A 151 -1.37 13.88 6.52
CA MET A 151 -1.27 12.43 6.36
C MET A 151 -0.32 11.80 7.38
N VAL A 152 0.77 12.49 7.74
CA VAL A 152 1.70 12.08 8.80
C VAL A 152 1.04 12.20 10.17
N ASP A 153 0.34 13.30 10.45
CA ASP A 153 -0.31 13.53 11.74
C ASP A 153 -1.39 12.50 12.07
N ARG A 154 -2.10 12.00 11.04
CA ARG A 154 -3.12 10.95 11.19
C ARG A 154 -2.58 9.52 11.05
N TYR A 155 -1.27 9.34 10.91
CA TYR A 155 -0.68 8.05 10.67
C TYR A 155 -0.78 7.14 11.91
N GLU A 156 -1.27 5.91 11.74
CA GLU A 156 -1.47 4.96 12.84
C GLU A 156 -0.34 3.91 12.89
N ASP A 157 0.63 4.06 13.80
CA ASP A 157 1.81 3.16 13.85
C ASP A 157 1.51 1.77 14.44
N ASN A 158 0.37 1.56 15.08
CA ASN A 158 0.01 0.33 15.80
C ASN A 158 -0.57 -0.77 14.88
N TRP A 159 0.09 -1.06 13.75
CA TRP A 159 -0.36 -2.09 12.82
C TRP A 159 -0.35 -3.49 13.45
N THR A 160 -1.52 -4.11 13.50
CA THR A 160 -1.70 -5.55 13.59
C THR A 160 -2.91 -5.93 12.75
N VAL A 161 -2.98 -7.18 12.28
CA VAL A 161 -4.19 -7.68 11.59
C VAL A 161 -5.43 -7.47 12.47
N GLN A 162 -5.33 -7.72 13.78
CA GLN A 162 -6.43 -7.49 14.72
C GLN A 162 -6.85 -6.02 14.78
N ASN A 163 -5.90 -5.08 14.92
CA ASN A 163 -6.21 -3.64 14.99
C ASN A 163 -6.84 -3.16 13.68
N VAL A 164 -6.39 -3.68 12.53
CA VAL A 164 -7.02 -3.40 11.23
C VAL A 164 -8.46 -3.90 11.20
N LEU A 165 -8.72 -5.13 11.64
CA LEU A 165 -10.07 -5.69 11.68
C LEU A 165 -11.01 -4.94 12.66
N GLN A 166 -10.45 -4.36 13.73
CA GLN A 166 -11.20 -3.59 14.72
C GLN A 166 -11.35 -2.10 14.36
N SER A 167 -10.55 -1.59 13.42
CA SER A 167 -10.62 -0.19 12.99
C SER A 167 -11.91 0.12 12.22
N GLU A 168 -12.33 1.38 12.29
CA GLU A 168 -13.52 1.90 11.59
C GLU A 168 -13.17 3.19 10.85
N ALA A 169 -13.77 3.36 9.68
CA ALA A 169 -13.67 4.62 8.96
C ALA A 169 -14.37 5.73 9.77
N PRO A 170 -13.85 6.97 9.76
CA PRO A 170 -14.53 8.09 10.43
C PRO A 170 -15.95 8.24 9.89
N THR A 171 -16.93 8.34 10.79
CA THR A 171 -18.30 8.69 10.40
C THR A 171 -18.28 10.05 9.71
N ARG A 172 -18.73 10.12 8.45
CA ARG A 172 -18.91 11.40 7.74
C ARG A 172 -19.88 12.27 8.56
N ARG A 173 -19.40 13.42 9.03
CA ARG A 173 -20.26 14.46 9.61
C ARG A 173 -21.03 15.17 8.52
#